data_AF-A0A820XCH0-F1
#
_entry.id   AF-A0A820XCH0-F1
#
_cell.length_a   1.000
_cell.length_b   1.000
_cell.length_c   1.000
_cell.angle_alpha   90.00
_cell.angle_beta   90.00
_cell.angle_gamma   90.00
#
_symmetry.space_group_name_H-M   'P 1'
#
loop_
_entity.id
_entity.type
_entity.pdbx_description
1 polymer ?
#
loop_
_entity_poly.entity_id
_entity_poly.type
_entity_poly.pdbx_seq_one_letter_code
_entity_poly.pdbx_strand_id
1 'polypeptide(L)'
;MINKSSILTTFVRNEIKRQQIDLDAAINPDGNEEKIKANDLINDFYMRWNSTFIMLARLWAGQQIVNDIIYSPQSHIGLTIKQIKKIRSLQINQFEWKLIESLSNVLAPFYFATKCLSGRQYPTL
;
A
#
# COMPACT_ATOMS: atom_id res chain seq x y z
N MET A 1 -19.02 -18.95 23.03
CA MET A 1 -18.88 -19.15 21.57
C MET A 1 -17.57 -18.53 21.11
N ILE A 2 -16.78 -19.28 20.34
CA ILE A 2 -15.31 -19.16 20.22
C ILE A 2 -14.89 -17.99 19.31
N ASN A 3 -14.04 -17.13 19.86
CA ASN A 3 -13.46 -15.94 19.25
C ASN A 3 -12.41 -16.34 18.18
N LYS A 4 -12.82 -16.46 16.91
CA LYS A 4 -11.95 -16.88 15.78
C LYS A 4 -11.21 -15.71 15.12
N SER A 5 -10.52 -14.87 15.89
CA SER A 5 -9.52 -13.97 15.32
C SER A 5 -8.23 -14.76 15.17
N SER A 6 -8.02 -15.31 13.97
CA SER A 6 -6.90 -16.20 13.68
C SER A 6 -5.57 -15.51 14.01
N ILE A 7 -4.66 -16.23 14.64
CA ILE A 7 -3.28 -15.77 14.91
C ILE A 7 -2.63 -15.24 13.61
N LEU A 8 -3.00 -15.81 12.46
CA LEU A 8 -2.65 -15.37 11.11
C LEU A 8 -3.09 -13.94 10.80
N THR A 9 -4.31 -13.55 11.13
CA THR A 9 -4.79 -12.18 10.89
C THR A 9 -4.05 -11.14 11.72
N THR A 10 -3.65 -11.50 12.95
CA THR A 10 -2.86 -10.61 13.82
C THR A 10 -1.40 -10.54 13.37
N PHE A 11 -0.82 -11.68 12.99
CA PHE A 11 0.56 -11.76 12.50
C PHE A 11 0.73 -10.99 11.19
N VAL A 12 -0.11 -11.26 10.19
CA VAL A 12 -0.08 -10.57 8.89
C VAL A 12 -0.28 -9.06 9.07
N ARG A 13 -1.20 -8.64 9.95
CA ARG A 13 -1.40 -7.22 10.25
C ARG A 13 -0.16 -6.58 10.88
N ASN A 14 0.53 -7.28 11.77
CA ASN A 14 1.72 -6.75 12.46
C ASN A 14 2.93 -6.66 11.53
N GLU A 15 3.09 -7.65 10.65
CA GLU A 15 4.18 -7.68 9.68
C GLU A 15 4.03 -6.59 8.61
N ILE A 16 2.81 -6.43 8.08
CA ILE A 16 2.48 -5.32 7.16
C ILE A 16 2.74 -3.96 7.82
N LYS A 17 2.39 -3.80 9.09
CA LYS A 17 2.64 -2.55 9.83
C LYS A 17 4.13 -2.23 9.98
N ARG A 18 4.97 -3.22 10.27
CA ARG A 18 6.43 -3.01 10.38
C ARG A 18 7.02 -2.54 9.05
N GLN A 19 6.71 -3.26 7.99
CA GLN A 19 7.26 -2.97 6.67
C GLN A 19 6.74 -1.63 6.10
N GLN A 20 5.51 -1.24 6.45
CA GLN A 20 4.97 0.08 6.11
C GLN A 20 5.74 1.21 6.79
N ILE A 21 6.16 1.05 8.05
CA ILE A 21 6.96 2.05 8.77
C ILE A 21 8.32 2.25 8.09
N ASP A 22 8.96 1.16 7.66
CA ASP A 22 10.26 1.23 6.98
C ASP A 22 10.15 1.90 5.59
N LEU A 23 9.04 1.66 4.87
CA LEU A 23 8.74 2.30 3.59
C LEU A 23 8.41 3.80 3.75
N ASP A 24 7.62 4.14 4.76
CA ASP A 24 7.24 5.54 5.03
C ASP A 24 8.48 6.37 5.44
N ALA A 25 9.43 5.77 6.16
CA ALA A 25 10.72 6.37 6.50
C ALA A 25 11.64 6.59 5.28
N ALA A 26 11.54 5.73 4.26
CA ALA A 26 12.28 5.90 3.01
C ALA A 26 11.68 6.97 2.08
N ILE A 27 10.37 7.24 2.20
CA ILE A 27 9.63 8.18 1.34
C ILE A 27 9.67 9.61 1.88
N ASN A 28 9.78 9.81 3.20
CA ASN A 28 9.93 11.12 3.84
C ASN A 28 11.13 11.13 4.80
N PRO A 29 12.31 11.59 4.36
CA PRO A 29 13.52 11.65 5.19
C PRO A 29 13.55 12.83 6.18
N ASP A 30 12.60 13.76 6.08
CA ASP A 30 12.52 14.94 6.96
C ASP A 30 11.68 14.60 8.20
N GLY A 31 12.39 14.25 9.27
CA GLY A 31 11.88 13.58 10.47
C GLY A 31 10.93 14.40 11.34
N ASN A 32 9.69 14.55 10.90
CA ASN A 32 8.57 14.77 11.81
C ASN A 32 7.86 13.44 12.05
N GLU A 33 8.35 12.69 13.04
CA GLU A 33 7.65 11.53 13.61
C GLU A 33 6.35 12.01 14.29
N GLU A 34 5.33 12.33 13.51
CA GLU A 34 3.97 12.33 14.03
C GLU A 34 3.62 10.87 14.33
N LYS A 35 3.85 10.46 15.59
CA LYS A 35 3.30 9.23 16.17
C LYS A 35 1.85 9.13 15.72
N ILE A 36 1.57 8.19 14.81
CA ILE A 36 0.22 7.94 14.30
C ILE A 36 -0.63 7.55 15.50
N LYS A 37 -1.34 8.52 16.08
CA LYS A 37 -2.33 8.27 17.12
C LYS A 37 -3.40 7.42 16.45
N ALA A 38 -3.61 6.22 16.96
CA ALA A 38 -4.55 5.24 16.41
C ALA A 38 -6.02 5.74 16.33
N ASN A 39 -6.31 6.96 16.79
CA ASN A 39 -7.62 7.60 16.80
C ASN A 39 -7.75 8.86 15.95
N ASP A 40 -6.69 9.33 15.28
CA ASP A 40 -6.84 10.39 14.27
C ASP A 40 -6.87 9.72 12.89
N LEU A 41 -8.05 9.22 12.53
CA LEU A 41 -8.44 9.13 11.13
C LEU A 41 -8.45 10.58 10.60
N ILE A 42 -7.29 11.01 10.12
CA ILE A 42 -7.09 12.28 9.45
C ILE A 42 -8.19 12.40 8.39
N ASN A 43 -8.98 13.46 8.52
CA ASN A 43 -10.18 13.71 7.76
C ASN A 43 -10.05 13.34 6.27
N ASP A 44 -10.81 12.32 5.86
CA ASP A 44 -10.77 11.54 4.61
C ASP A 44 -10.96 12.33 3.30
N PHE A 45 -11.23 13.63 3.35
CA PHE A 45 -11.63 14.40 2.18
C PHE A 45 -10.55 14.47 1.09
N TYR A 46 -9.26 14.51 1.46
CA TYR A 46 -8.14 14.52 0.50
C TYR A 46 -7.84 13.13 -0.10
N MET A 47 -8.07 12.07 0.67
CA MET A 47 -7.77 10.69 0.23
C MET A 47 -8.88 10.08 -0.62
N ARG A 48 -10.15 10.46 -0.45
CA ARG A 48 -11.28 9.80 -1.15
C ARG A 48 -11.15 9.84 -2.68
N TRP A 49 -10.69 10.96 -3.24
CA TRP A 49 -10.60 11.13 -4.70
C TRP A 49 -9.25 10.67 -5.27
N ASN A 50 -8.23 10.52 -4.43
CA ASN A 50 -6.87 10.16 -4.82
C ASN A 50 -6.45 8.75 -4.39
N SER A 51 -7.33 8.01 -3.71
CA SER A 51 -7.09 6.66 -3.20
C SER A 51 -6.61 5.69 -4.27
N THR A 52 -7.14 5.80 -5.49
CA THR A 52 -6.75 4.96 -6.64
C THR A 52 -5.32 5.24 -7.07
N PHE A 53 -4.92 6.52 -7.18
CA PHE A 53 -3.54 6.89 -7.50
C PHE A 53 -2.57 6.39 -6.43
N ILE A 54 -2.88 6.65 -5.15
CA ILE A 54 -2.03 6.24 -4.02
C ILE A 54 -1.90 4.71 -3.97
N MET A 55 -2.99 3.98 -4.20
CA MET A 55 -3.00 2.52 -4.26
C MET A 55 -2.08 2.01 -5.38
N LEU A 56 -2.23 2.53 -6.61
CA LEU A 56 -1.44 2.09 -7.76
C LEU A 56 0.05 2.43 -7.60
N ALA A 57 0.36 3.63 -7.10
CA ALA A 57 1.73 4.04 -6.84
C ALA A 57 2.41 3.14 -5.79
N ARG A 58 1.71 2.80 -4.70
CA ARG A 58 2.21 1.87 -3.68
C ARG A 58 2.35 0.45 -4.21
N LEU A 59 1.40 -0.02 -5.00
CA LEU A 59 1.45 -1.34 -5.62
C LEU A 59 2.66 -1.46 -6.57
N TRP A 60 2.91 -0.42 -7.37
CA TRP A 60 4.09 -0.34 -8.22
C TRP A 60 5.40 -0.33 -7.42
N ALA A 61 5.51 0.51 -6.39
CA ALA A 61 6.69 0.56 -5.53
C ALA A 61 6.97 -0.78 -4.84
N GLY A 62 5.91 -1.52 -4.47
CA GLY A 62 5.99 -2.85 -3.85
C GLY A 62 6.12 -4.02 -4.84
N GLN A 63 6.37 -3.78 -6.13
CA GLN A 63 6.34 -4.82 -7.16
C GLN A 63 7.26 -6.02 -6.84
N GLN A 64 8.48 -5.76 -6.37
CA GLN A 64 9.44 -6.83 -6.04
C GLN A 64 8.90 -7.71 -4.91
N ILE A 65 8.37 -7.10 -3.84
CA ILE A 65 7.80 -7.80 -2.69
C ILE A 65 6.61 -8.67 -3.12
N VAL A 66 5.73 -8.11 -3.95
CA VAL A 66 4.57 -8.85 -4.47
C VAL A 66 5.01 -10.05 -5.31
N ASN A 67 6.01 -9.86 -6.18
CA ASN A 67 6.57 -10.95 -6.98
C ASN A 67 7.23 -12.01 -6.10
N ASP A 68 8.00 -11.63 -5.08
CA ASP A 68 8.66 -12.58 -4.18
C ASP A 68 7.64 -13.43 -3.42
N ILE A 69 6.55 -12.84 -2.95
CA ILE A 69 5.44 -13.55 -2.29
C ILE A 69 4.77 -14.55 -3.25
N ILE A 70 4.61 -14.19 -4.53
CA ILE A 70 3.89 -15.00 -5.51
C ILE A 70 4.76 -16.16 -6.04
N TYR A 71 6.02 -15.88 -6.39
CA TYR A 71 6.91 -16.84 -7.02
C TYR A 71 7.68 -17.69 -6.00
N SER A 72 8.03 -17.13 -4.83
CA SER A 72 8.77 -17.79 -3.76
C SER A 72 7.99 -17.86 -2.43
N PRO A 73 6.77 -18.42 -2.40
CA PRO A 73 5.95 -18.47 -1.18
C PRO A 73 6.52 -19.44 -0.11
N GLN A 74 7.45 -20.33 -0.50
CA GLN A 74 7.98 -21.39 0.35
C GLN A 74 9.03 -20.91 1.36
N SER A 75 9.74 -19.81 1.06
CA SER A 75 10.79 -19.29 1.94
C SER A 75 10.26 -18.50 3.13
N HIS A 76 8.98 -18.14 3.15
CA HIS A 76 8.49 -17.13 4.10
C HIS A 76 7.45 -17.60 5.12
N ILE A 77 6.59 -18.60 4.87
CA ILE A 77 5.53 -18.97 5.83
C ILE A 77 5.13 -20.45 5.67
N GLY A 78 4.79 -21.12 6.77
CA GLY A 78 4.11 -22.44 6.83
C GLY A 78 2.70 -22.44 6.22
N LEU A 79 2.59 -22.02 4.96
CA LEU A 79 1.36 -21.95 4.18
C LEU A 79 0.95 -23.35 3.72
N THR A 80 -0.35 -23.62 3.75
CA THR A 80 -0.90 -24.85 3.16
C THR A 80 -0.86 -24.81 1.63
N ILE A 81 -0.79 -25.97 0.99
CA ILE A 81 -0.77 -26.12 -0.47
C ILE A 81 -1.93 -25.37 -1.16
N LYS A 82 -3.12 -25.36 -0.53
CA LYS A 82 -4.29 -24.63 -1.04
C LYS A 82 -4.08 -23.11 -1.05
N GLN A 83 -3.44 -22.56 -0.02
CA GLN A 83 -3.14 -21.13 0.08
C GLN A 83 -2.07 -20.73 -0.95
N ILE A 84 -1.03 -21.55 -1.11
CA ILE A 84 0.01 -21.34 -2.13
C ILE A 84 -0.60 -21.30 -3.53
N LYS A 85 -1.52 -22.22 -3.85
CA LYS A 85 -2.20 -22.24 -5.15
C LYS A 85 -3.03 -20.97 -5.38
N LYS A 86 -3.70 -20.46 -4.34
CA LYS A 86 -4.48 -19.22 -4.40
C LYS A 86 -3.59 -17.98 -4.58
N ILE A 87 -2.44 -17.93 -3.92
CA ILE A 87 -1.47 -16.83 -4.10
C ILE A 87 -0.92 -16.84 -5.52
N ARG A 88 -0.55 -18.01 -6.04
CA ARG A 88 -0.10 -18.15 -7.43
C ARG A 88 -1.14 -17.74 -8.47
N SER A 89 -2.43 -17.91 -8.19
CA SER A 89 -3.48 -17.42 -9.10
C SER A 89 -3.62 -15.89 -9.14
N LEU A 90 -2.99 -15.17 -8.22
CA LEU A 90 -2.95 -13.70 -8.20
C LEU A 90 -1.70 -13.15 -8.89
N GLN A 91 -1.00 -13.98 -9.67
CA GLN A 91 0.19 -13.58 -10.41
C GLN A 91 -0.14 -12.46 -11.40
N ILE A 92 0.54 -11.33 -11.22
CA ILE A 92 0.47 -10.19 -12.12
C ILE A 92 1.55 -10.38 -13.19
N ASN A 93 1.13 -10.34 -14.46
CA ASN A 93 2.04 -10.48 -15.59
C ASN A 93 2.75 -9.15 -15.92
N GLN A 94 3.78 -9.20 -16.77
CA GLN A 94 4.58 -8.01 -17.10
C GLN A 94 3.77 -6.90 -17.79
N PHE A 95 2.74 -7.25 -18.58
CA PHE A 95 1.89 -6.26 -19.25
C PHE A 95 0.98 -5.54 -18.26
N GLU A 96 0.43 -6.25 -17.29
CA GLU A 96 -0.39 -5.69 -16.22
C GLU A 96 0.43 -4.75 -15.32
N TRP A 97 1.69 -5.11 -15.04
CA TRP A 97 2.61 -4.22 -14.33
C TRP A 97 2.87 -2.91 -15.09
N LYS A 98 3.12 -2.99 -16.40
CA LYS A 98 3.26 -1.79 -17.26
C LYS A 98 1.97 -0.97 -17.33
N LEU A 99 0.82 -1.61 -17.28
CA LEU A 99 -0.47 -0.93 -17.24
C LEU A 99 -0.64 -0.16 -15.92
N ILE A 100 -0.30 -0.76 -14.78
CA ILE A 100 -0.32 -0.11 -13.46
C ILE A 100 0.59 1.12 -13.45
N GLU A 101 1.82 1.00 -13.97
CA GLU A 101 2.76 2.12 -14.11
C GLU A 101 2.15 3.23 -14.98
N SER A 102 1.62 2.88 -16.15
CA SER A 102 1.01 3.84 -17.08
C SER A 102 -0.17 4.58 -16.46
N LEU A 103 -1.05 3.87 -15.76
CA LEU A 103 -2.19 4.46 -15.04
C LEU A 103 -1.72 5.38 -13.92
N SER A 104 -0.68 4.99 -13.18
CA SER A 104 -0.11 5.84 -12.13
C SER A 104 0.45 7.15 -12.70
N ASN A 105 1.12 7.09 -13.85
CA ASN A 105 1.67 8.26 -14.53
C ASN A 105 0.57 9.20 -15.04
N VAL A 106 -0.53 8.67 -15.58
CA VAL A 106 -1.68 9.47 -16.01
C VAL A 106 -2.36 10.17 -14.83
N LEU A 107 -2.46 9.49 -13.69
CA LEU A 107 -3.12 10.01 -12.50
C LEU A 107 -2.25 10.97 -11.67
N ALA A 108 -0.92 10.87 -11.80
CA ALA A 108 0.03 11.73 -11.09
C ALA A 108 -0.25 13.24 -11.22
N PRO A 109 -0.43 13.83 -12.43
CA PRO A 109 -0.69 15.27 -12.55
C PRO A 109 -1.99 15.70 -11.87
N PHE A 110 -3.05 14.87 -11.89
CA PHE A 110 -4.30 15.17 -11.19
C PHE A 110 -4.14 15.11 -9.68
N TYR A 111 -3.33 14.18 -9.17
CA TYR A 111 -2.97 14.13 -7.76
C TYR A 111 -2.23 15.39 -7.34
N PHE A 112 -1.24 15.84 -8.12
CA PHE A 112 -0.49 17.07 -7.84
C PHE A 112 -1.40 18.31 -7.89
N ALA A 113 -2.24 18.44 -8.92
CA ALA A 113 -3.20 19.54 -9.02
C ALA A 113 -4.14 19.59 -7.81
N THR A 114 -4.67 18.44 -7.40
CA THR A 114 -5.53 18.32 -6.22
C THR A 114 -4.76 18.70 -4.95
N LYS A 115 -3.52 18.23 -4.79
CA LYS A 115 -2.68 18.56 -3.62
C LYS A 115 -2.39 20.06 -3.56
N CYS A 116 -2.10 20.71 -4.69
CA CYS A 116 -1.84 22.14 -4.76
C CYS A 116 -3.10 22.98 -4.46
N LEU A 117 -4.23 22.62 -5.05
CA LEU A 117 -5.48 23.38 -4.93
C LEU A 117 -6.22 23.16 -3.60
N SER A 118 -5.94 22.05 -2.92
CA SER A 118 -6.63 21.72 -1.67
C SER A 118 -5.81 22.12 -0.43
N GLY A 119 -4.55 22.53 -0.58
CA GLY A 119 -3.67 22.87 0.54
C GLY A 119 -4.03 24.21 1.20
N ARG A 120 -3.86 24.30 2.52
CA ARG A 120 -3.94 25.57 3.28
C ARG A 120 -2.68 26.44 3.19
N GLN A 121 -1.60 25.91 2.61
CA GLN A 121 -0.27 26.51 2.61
C GLN A 121 -0.09 27.57 1.50
N TYR A 122 -0.94 27.56 0.49
CA TYR A 122 -0.95 28.54 -0.59
C TYR A 122 -2.32 29.21 -0.64
N PRO A 123 -2.41 30.51 -0.98
CA PRO A 123 -3.69 31.15 -1.24
C PRO A 123 -4.33 30.46 -2.43
N THR A 124 -5.27 29.59 -2.14
CA THR A 124 -6.23 29.02 -3.07
C THR A 124 -7.48 29.90 -3.02
N LEU A 125 -8.17 30.04 -4.15
CA LEU A 125 -9.26 31.01 -4.39
C LEU A 125 -10.28 31.13 -3.24
#